data_AF-A0AAJ4GES7-F1
#
_entry.id   AF-A0AAJ4GES7-F1
#
_cell.length_a   1.000
_cell.length_b   1.000
_cell.length_c   1.000
_cell.angle_alpha   90.00
_cell.angle_beta   90.00
_cell.angle_gamma   90.00
#
_symmetry.space_group_name_H-M   'P 1'
#
loop_
_entity.id
_entity.type
_entity.pdbx_description
1 polymer ?
#
loop_
_entity_poly.entity_id
_entity_poly.type
_entity_poly.pdbx_seq_one_letter_code
_entity_poly.pdbx_strand_id
1 'polypeptide(L)'
;MEIGKDDHIHLLVSAPPKLSVTNIMRWLKGISAWHLFRECPELQTSYWKKQGRHLLSPSYYVESIGSVNEQAVAKYIDDQRKKEVKLE
;
A
#
# COMPACT_ATOMS: atom_id res chain seq x y z
N MET A 1 -7.17 9.58 -2.47
CA MET A 1 -7.97 8.77 -1.53
C MET A 1 -9.41 9.11 -1.84
N GLU A 2 -10.10 8.23 -2.54
CA GLU A 2 -11.54 8.40 -2.73
C GLU A 2 -12.22 7.68 -1.58
N ILE A 3 -12.84 8.46 -0.69
CA ILE A 3 -13.73 7.93 0.33
C ILE A 3 -15.10 7.88 -0.35
N GLY A 4 -15.45 6.72 -0.90
CA GLY A 4 -16.77 6.50 -1.49
C GLY A 4 -17.88 6.57 -0.44
N LYS A 5 -19.12 6.41 -0.89
CA LYS A 5 -20.30 6.23 -0.02
C LYS A 5 -20.28 4.90 0.76
N ASP A 6 -19.25 4.10 0.56
CA ASP A 6 -19.09 2.73 1.04
C ASP A 6 -18.15 2.66 2.27
N ASP A 7 -18.21 1.55 2.98
CA ASP A 7 -17.48 1.25 4.22
C ASP A 7 -16.01 0.85 4.02
N HIS A 8 -15.39 1.25 2.91
CA HIS A 8 -14.02 0.89 2.55
C HIS A 8 -13.22 2.04 1.91
N ILE A 9 -11.89 1.89 1.89
CA ILE A 9 -10.94 2.93 1.44
C ILE A 9 -10.15 2.40 0.23
N HIS A 10 -10.08 3.20 -0.84
CA HIS A 10 -9.21 2.96 -1.99
C HIS A 10 -7.97 3.86 -1.94
N LEU A 11 -6.79 3.24 -2.07
CA LEU A 11 -5.50 3.92 -2.07
C LEU A 11 -4.69 3.50 -3.29
N LEU A 12 -4.14 4.48 -4.01
CA LEU A 12 -3.08 4.26 -4.98
C LEU A 12 -1.74 4.54 -4.30
N VAL A 13 -0.85 3.55 -4.28
CA VAL A 13 0.41 3.61 -3.53
C VAL A 13 1.58 3.33 -4.47
N SER A 14 2.56 4.24 -4.50
CA SER A 14 3.88 3.98 -5.07
C SER A 14 4.84 3.59 -3.94
N ALA A 15 5.53 2.47 -4.09
CA ALA A 15 6.45 1.98 -3.08
C ALA A 15 7.69 1.34 -3.73
N PRO A 16 8.87 1.40 -3.07
CA PRO A 16 10.05 0.66 -3.50
C PRO A 16 9.77 -0.84 -3.60
N PRO A 17 10.30 -1.55 -4.62
CA PRO A 17 10.03 -2.98 -4.83
C PRO A 17 10.61 -3.89 -3.74
N LYS A 18 11.53 -3.37 -2.91
CA LYS A 18 12.10 -4.07 -1.76
C LYS A 18 11.14 -4.17 -0.57
N LEU A 19 10.08 -3.36 -0.54
CA LEU A 19 9.10 -3.38 0.53
C LEU A 19 8.00 -4.39 0.21
N SER A 20 7.71 -5.28 1.15
CA SER A 20 6.60 -6.21 0.98
C SER A 20 5.26 -5.48 1.12
N VAL A 21 4.31 -5.87 0.27
CA VAL A 21 2.93 -5.36 0.31
C VAL A 21 2.31 -5.55 1.69
N THR A 22 2.56 -6.69 2.34
CA THR A 22 2.09 -6.98 3.70
C THR A 22 2.59 -5.96 4.73
N ASN A 23 3.86 -5.54 4.64
CA ASN A 23 4.41 -4.54 5.57
C ASN A 23 3.79 -3.16 5.30
N ILE A 24 3.63 -2.78 4.04
CA ILE A 24 2.97 -1.52 3.64
C ILE A 24 1.56 -1.48 4.22
N MET A 25 0.76 -2.53 4.02
CA MET A 25 -0.62 -2.59 4.53
C MET A 25 -0.69 -2.64 6.06
N ARG A 26 0.26 -3.31 6.73
CA ARG A 26 0.35 -3.30 8.19
C ARG A 26 0.56 -1.88 8.72
N TRP A 27 1.48 -1.12 8.13
CA TRP A 27 1.73 0.25 8.53
C TRP A 27 0.55 1.16 8.23
N LEU A 28 0.03 1.12 7.00
CA LEU A 28 -1.11 1.97 6.60
C LEU A 28 -2.31 1.74 7.52
N LYS A 29 -2.74 0.49 7.71
CA LYS A 29 -3.93 0.16 8.53
C LYS A 29 -3.67 0.41 10.01
N GLY A 30 -2.48 0.08 10.52
CA GLY A 30 -2.13 0.25 11.93
C GLY A 30 -1.99 1.71 12.35
N ILE A 31 -1.21 2.48 11.59
CA ILE A 31 -0.94 3.90 11.88
C ILE A 31 -2.23 4.71 11.72
N SER A 32 -2.99 4.51 10.63
CA SER A 32 -4.25 5.23 10.44
C SER A 32 -5.27 4.93 11.53
N ALA A 33 -5.46 3.66 11.90
CA ALA A 33 -6.37 3.30 12.99
C ALA A 33 -5.93 3.92 14.33
N TRP A 34 -4.62 3.93 14.62
CA TRP A 34 -4.09 4.56 15.82
C TRP A 34 -4.35 6.07 15.86
N HIS A 35 -4.09 6.77 14.76
CA HIS A 35 -4.37 8.21 14.65
C HIS A 35 -5.87 8.49 14.81
N LEU A 36 -6.72 7.74 14.10
CA LEU A 36 -8.17 7.93 14.15
C LEU A 36 -8.75 7.67 15.55
N PHE A 37 -8.29 6.64 16.27
CA PHE A 37 -8.74 6.43 17.65
C PHE A 37 -8.30 7.54 18.61
N ARG A 38 -7.22 8.26 18.32
CA ARG A 38 -6.72 9.36 19.15
C ARG A 38 -7.43 10.68 18.83
N GLU A 39 -7.69 10.93 17.56
CA GLU A 39 -8.34 12.17 17.09
C GLU A 39 -9.86 12.13 17.22
N CYS A 40 -10.45 10.92 17.17
CA CYS A 40 -11.89 10.68 17.27
C CYS A 40 -12.21 9.66 18.40
N PRO A 41 -12.20 10.07 19.68
CA PRO A 41 -12.48 9.18 20.82
C PRO A 41 -13.85 8.49 20.75
N GLU A 42 -14.84 9.07 20.07
CA GLU A 42 -16.16 8.50 19.81
C GLU A 42 -16.11 7.17 19.04
N LEU A 43 -15.08 6.98 18.19
CA LEU A 43 -14.84 5.73 17.50
C LEU A 43 -14.46 4.61 18.47
N GLN A 44 -13.73 4.93 19.54
CA GLN A 44 -13.40 3.92 20.55
C GLN A 44 -14.67 3.35 21.17
N THR A 45 -15.64 4.19 21.54
CA THR A 45 -16.89 3.72 22.15
C THR A 45 -17.72 2.87 21.19
N SER A 46 -17.77 3.26 19.91
CA SER A 46 -18.59 2.59 18.89
C SER A 46 -18.04 1.23 18.47
N TYR A 47 -16.71 1.10 18.34
CA TYR A 47 -16.07 -0.14 17.92
C TYR A 47 -15.67 -1.05 19.10
N TRP A 48 -15.45 -0.49 20.31
CA TRP A 48 -15.16 -1.28 21.52
C TRP A 48 -16.37 -2.09 21.99
N LYS A 49 -17.59 -1.57 21.81
CA LYS A 49 -18.83 -2.26 22.17
C LYS A 49 -19.19 -3.41 21.21
N LYS A 50 -18.66 -3.41 19.99
CA LYS A 50 -18.91 -4.43 18.95
C LYS A 50 -17.74 -5.41 18.87
N GLN A 51 -17.51 -6.21 19.92
CA GLN A 51 -16.71 -7.46 19.95
C GLN A 51 -15.32 -7.52 19.29
N GLY A 52 -14.72 -6.41 18.85
CA GLY A 52 -13.40 -6.42 18.23
C GLY A 52 -12.83 -5.01 18.18
N ARG A 53 -11.64 -4.80 18.73
CA ARG A 53 -10.93 -3.51 18.80
C ARG A 53 -10.36 -3.09 17.43
N HIS A 54 -11.10 -3.30 16.35
CA HIS A 54 -10.62 -3.16 14.98
C HIS A 54 -11.48 -2.17 14.21
N LEU A 55 -10.89 -1.02 13.88
CA LEU A 55 -11.51 0.00 13.03
C LEU A 55 -11.59 -0.44 11.56
N LEU A 56 -10.56 -1.15 11.11
CA LEU A 56 -10.41 -1.65 9.74
C LEU A 56 -10.50 -3.17 9.75
N SER A 57 -11.12 -3.75 8.70
CA SER A 57 -11.15 -5.21 8.48
C SER A 57 -9.73 -5.80 8.56
N PRO A 58 -9.52 -7.03 9.08
CA PRO A 58 -8.22 -7.69 9.00
C PRO A 58 -7.76 -7.95 7.55
N SER A 59 -8.69 -8.17 6.62
CA SER A 59 -8.41 -8.40 5.21
C SER A 59 -8.08 -7.11 4.44
N TYR A 60 -7.47 -7.26 3.27
CA TYR A 60 -7.26 -6.17 2.30
C TYR A 60 -7.16 -6.76 0.89
N TYR A 61 -7.51 -5.95 -0.10
CA TYR A 61 -7.31 -6.25 -1.51
C TYR A 61 -6.15 -5.39 -2.05
N VAL A 62 -5.34 -5.96 -2.94
CA VAL A 62 -4.22 -5.27 -3.58
C VAL A 62 -4.01 -5.80 -4.98
N GLU A 63 -3.77 -4.89 -5.91
CA GLU A 63 -3.46 -5.18 -7.29
C GLU A 63 -2.31 -4.28 -7.75
N SER A 64 -1.40 -4.84 -8.56
CA SER A 64 -0.37 -4.06 -9.22
C SER A 64 -0.95 -3.34 -10.42
N ILE A 65 -0.80 -2.02 -10.48
CA ILE A 65 -1.13 -1.25 -11.68
C ILE A 65 0.14 -0.79 -12.39
N GLY A 66 0.14 -0.82 -13.72
CA GLY A 66 1.24 -0.32 -14.53
C GLY A 66 1.04 -0.55 -16.02
N SER A 67 1.51 0.41 -16.82
CA SER A 67 1.64 0.23 -18.27
C SER A 67 3.02 -0.36 -18.57
N VAL A 68 3.07 -1.53 -19.22
CA VAL A 68 4.34 -2.12 -19.69
C VAL A 68 4.76 -1.38 -20.96
N ASN A 69 5.97 -0.82 -20.97
CA ASN A 69 6.58 -0.26 -22.18
C ASN A 69 7.73 -1.17 -22.63
N GLU A 70 7.52 -1.92 -23.72
CA GLU A 70 8.54 -2.81 -24.30
C GLU A 70 9.85 -2.07 -24.61
N GLN A 71 9.77 -0.81 -25.04
CA GLN A 71 10.95 0.01 -25.35
C GLN A 71 11.75 0.32 -24.08
N ALA A 72 11.09 0.51 -22.94
CA ALA A 72 11.75 0.73 -21.67
C ALA A 72 12.48 -0.53 -21.18
N VAL A 73 11.88 -1.71 -21.39
CA VAL A 73 12.50 -3.00 -21.08
C VAL A 73 13.72 -3.25 -21.98
N ALA A 74 13.58 -3.04 -23.29
CA ALA A 74 14.67 -3.20 -24.25
C ALA A 74 15.85 -2.28 -23.91
N LYS A 75 15.58 -1.00 -23.62
CA LYS A 75 16.59 -0.03 -23.19
C LYS A 75 17.30 -0.48 -21.91
N TYR A 76 16.55 -0.98 -20.93
CA TYR A 76 17.15 -1.49 -19.69
C TYR A 76 18.13 -2.65 -19.97
N ILE A 77 17.76 -3.61 -20.82
CA ILE A 77 18.64 -4.74 -21.18
C ILE A 77 19.92 -4.26 -21.86
N ASP A 78 19.81 -3.37 -22.84
CA ASP A 78 20.98 -2.85 -23.56
C ASP A 78 21.90 -2.03 -22.66
N ASP A 79 21.33 -1.24 -21.74
CA ASP A 79 22.10 -0.47 -20.76
C ASP A 79 22.82 -1.37 -19.74
N GLN A 80 22.26 -2.54 -19.38
CA GLN A 80 22.96 -3.51 -18.53
C GLN A 80 24.13 -4.17 -19.28
N ARG A 81 23.94 -4.62 -20.52
CA ARG A 81 25.02 -5.20 -21.34
C ARG A 81 26.20 -4.24 -21.51
N LYS A 82 25.93 -2.95 -21.76
CA LYS A 82 26.98 -1.92 -21.88
C LYS A 82 27.79 -1.71 -20.59
N LYS A 83 27.18 -1.93 -19.42
CA LYS A 83 27.90 -1.82 -18.14
C LYS A 83 28.85 -3.00 -17.96
N GLU A 84 28.41 -4.21 -18.29
CA GLU A 84 29.24 -5.43 -18.21
C GLU A 84 30.50 -5.32 -19.10
N VAL A 85 30.35 -4.89 -20.35
CA VAL A 85 31.48 -4.71 -21.29
C VAL A 85 32.51 -3.66 -20.84
N LYS A 86 32.11 -2.67 -20.03
CA LYS A 86 33.04 -1.64 -19.50
C LYS A 86 33.83 -2.09 -18.27
N LEU A 87 33.44 -3.19 -17.65
CA LEU A 87 34.10 -3.77 -16.47
C LEU A 87 35.21 -4.77 -16.87
N GLU A 88 35.21 -5.22 -18.14
CA GLU A 88 36.28 -6.01 -18.78
C GLU A 88 37.35 -5.10 -19.41
#